data_AF-A0A2V6Z5C0-F1
#
_entry.id   AF-A0A2V6Z5C0-F1
#
_cell.length_a   1.000
_cell.length_b   1.000
_cell.length_c   1.000
_cell.angle_alpha   90.00
_cell.angle_beta   90.00
_cell.angle_gamma   90.00
#
_symmetry.space_group_name_H-M   'P 1'
#
loop_
_entity.id
_entity.type
_entity.pdbx_description
1 polymer ?
#
loop_
_entity_poly.entity_id
_entity_poly.type
_entity_poly.pdbx_seq_one_letter_code
_entity_poly.pdbx_strand_id
1 'polypeptide(L)'
;MHLKNEQIAELLYQALETERGGIEVYTAALTCVVNADLKKEWEEYLEQTRNHERIVLEVMDKLGLDPDLDTPGRLIVRHIGESLVEAMEVAHEDAPPDAAQLVACESVVEAETKDHLNWELIHEIAEKAKGELKQTLMAAYDQVEDEEDEHLYHTTGWCRELWIESLGMPAVLPPPEEEQEVKTAIGAARAKKARTQRL
;
A
#
# COMPACT_ATOMS: atom_id res chain seq x y z
N MET A 1 25.36 17.03 3.67
CA MET A 1 25.03 15.58 3.73
C MET A 1 25.33 14.98 2.37
N HIS A 2 25.95 13.81 2.29
CA HIS A 2 26.20 13.12 1.02
C HIS A 2 25.19 11.97 0.91
N LEU A 3 24.33 12.02 -0.11
CA LEU A 3 23.40 10.93 -0.43
C LEU A 3 24.18 9.76 -1.02
N LYS A 4 23.82 8.53 -0.66
CA LYS A 4 24.47 7.32 -1.16
C LYS A 4 23.69 6.79 -2.35
N ASN A 5 24.18 7.05 -3.57
CA ASN A 5 23.50 6.66 -4.81
C ASN A 5 23.12 5.17 -4.86
N GLU A 6 24.00 4.28 -4.39
CA GLU A 6 23.72 2.83 -4.32
C GLU A 6 22.52 2.50 -3.42
N GLN A 7 22.31 3.26 -2.34
CA GLN A 7 21.18 3.03 -1.43
C GLN A 7 19.88 3.65 -1.96
N ILE A 8 19.97 4.73 -2.73
CA ILE A 8 18.80 5.27 -3.46
C ILE A 8 18.37 4.27 -4.53
N ALA A 9 19.31 3.71 -5.28
CA ALA A 9 19.01 2.66 -6.26
C ALA A 9 18.37 1.44 -5.60
N GLU A 10 18.92 0.95 -4.49
CA GLU A 10 18.33 -0.15 -3.71
C GLU A 10 16.90 0.14 -3.25
N LEU A 11 16.63 1.36 -2.76
CA LEU A 11 15.28 1.77 -2.38
C LEU A 11 14.32 1.75 -3.59
N LEU A 12 14.75 2.26 -4.75
CA LEU A 12 13.91 2.28 -5.95
C LEU A 12 13.65 0.87 -6.50
N TYR A 13 14.61 -0.05 -6.39
CA TYR A 13 14.38 -1.46 -6.72
C TYR A 13 13.36 -2.11 -5.78
N GLN A 14 13.44 -1.81 -4.48
CA GLN A 14 12.45 -2.30 -3.52
C GLN A 14 11.08 -1.65 -3.74
N ALA A 15 11.01 -0.35 -4.05
CA ALA A 15 9.78 0.33 -4.39
C ALA A 15 9.11 -0.32 -5.61
N LEU A 16 9.84 -0.52 -6.72
CA LEU A 16 9.28 -1.18 -7.90
C LEU A 16 8.76 -2.59 -7.58
N GLU A 17 9.46 -3.33 -6.73
CA GLU A 17 9.01 -4.66 -6.31
C GLU A 17 7.80 -4.61 -5.38
N THR A 18 7.71 -3.58 -4.52
CA THR A 18 6.52 -3.35 -3.68
C THR A 18 5.30 -3.06 -4.54
N GLU A 19 5.39 -2.18 -5.53
CA GLU A 19 4.30 -1.88 -6.48
C GLU A 19 3.82 -3.13 -7.23
N ARG A 20 4.76 -3.92 -7.75
CA ARG A 20 4.45 -5.19 -8.43
C ARG A 20 3.78 -6.20 -7.50
N GLY A 21 4.32 -6.34 -6.29
CA GLY A 21 3.70 -7.16 -5.25
C GLY A 21 2.32 -6.65 -4.84
N GLY A 22 2.12 -5.34 -4.79
CA GLY A 22 0.84 -4.69 -4.50
C GLY A 22 -0.22 -5.04 -5.54
N ILE A 23 0.12 -5.04 -6.84
CA ILE A 23 -0.78 -5.50 -7.91
C ILE A 23 -1.24 -6.95 -7.67
N GLU A 24 -0.32 -7.83 -7.29
CA GLU A 24 -0.64 -9.24 -7.00
C GLU A 24 -1.48 -9.37 -5.71
N VAL A 25 -1.14 -8.62 -4.67
CA VAL A 25 -1.85 -8.57 -3.39
C VAL A 25 -3.28 -8.11 -3.59
N TYR A 26 -3.53 -6.99 -4.26
CA TYR A 26 -4.90 -6.53 -4.55
C TYR A 26 -5.67 -7.51 -5.44
N THR A 27 -5.01 -8.12 -6.42
CA THR A 27 -5.63 -9.14 -7.27
C THR A 27 -6.13 -10.34 -6.46
N ALA A 28 -5.31 -10.84 -5.51
CA ALA A 28 -5.69 -11.91 -4.61
C ALA A 28 -6.74 -11.47 -3.57
N ALA A 29 -6.63 -10.24 -3.05
CA ALA A 29 -7.59 -9.68 -2.12
C ALA A 29 -9.00 -9.60 -2.73
N LEU A 30 -9.10 -9.25 -4.03
CA LEU A 30 -10.35 -9.22 -4.79
C LEU A 30 -11.00 -10.60 -4.99
N THR A 31 -10.26 -11.71 -4.83
CA THR A 31 -10.88 -13.05 -4.79
C THR A 31 -11.44 -13.39 -3.41
N CYS A 32 -10.90 -12.77 -2.35
CA CYS A 32 -11.28 -13.02 -0.96
C CYS A 32 -12.40 -12.11 -0.46
N VAL A 33 -12.57 -10.93 -1.04
CA VAL A 33 -13.50 -9.89 -0.56
C VAL A 33 -14.97 -10.31 -0.69
N VAL A 34 -15.74 -10.05 0.36
CA VAL A 34 -17.20 -10.27 0.42
C VAL A 34 -18.00 -8.97 0.55
N ASN A 35 -17.42 -7.95 1.18
CA ASN A 35 -18.02 -6.63 1.35
C ASN A 35 -17.94 -5.86 0.02
N ALA A 36 -19.10 -5.39 -0.48
CA ALA A 36 -19.18 -4.77 -1.79
C ALA A 36 -18.51 -3.38 -1.86
N ASP A 37 -18.53 -2.62 -0.77
CA ASP A 37 -17.90 -1.30 -0.72
C ASP A 37 -16.38 -1.45 -0.66
N LEU A 38 -15.87 -2.37 0.17
CA LEU A 38 -14.44 -2.70 0.21
C LEU A 38 -13.94 -3.24 -1.14
N LYS A 39 -14.74 -4.07 -1.81
CA LYS A 39 -14.40 -4.57 -3.14
C LYS A 39 -14.20 -3.43 -4.13
N LYS A 40 -15.09 -2.44 -4.11
CA LYS A 40 -15.01 -1.28 -5.00
C LYS A 40 -13.74 -0.46 -4.71
N GLU A 41 -13.41 -0.25 -3.44
CA GLU A 41 -12.19 0.46 -3.03
C GLU A 41 -10.92 -0.27 -3.50
N TRP A 42 -10.84 -1.59 -3.31
CA TRP A 42 -9.71 -2.39 -3.81
C TRP A 42 -9.61 -2.45 -5.33
N GLU A 43 -10.74 -2.38 -6.07
CA GLU A 43 -10.70 -2.26 -7.53
C GLU A 43 -10.09 -0.92 -7.97
N GLU A 44 -10.36 0.16 -7.23
CA GLU A 44 -9.76 1.48 -7.47
C GLU A 44 -8.27 1.50 -7.12
N TYR A 45 -7.91 1.00 -5.94
CA TYR A 45 -6.51 0.95 -5.49
C TYR A 45 -5.65 0.07 -6.41
N LEU A 46 -6.17 -1.05 -6.90
CA LEU A 46 -5.46 -1.87 -7.91
C LEU A 46 -5.12 -1.08 -9.18
N GLU A 47 -6.01 -0.21 -9.67
CA GLU A 47 -5.72 0.63 -10.83
C GLU A 47 -4.70 1.72 -10.51
N GLN A 48 -4.74 2.27 -9.29
CA GLN A 48 -3.74 3.23 -8.81
C GLN A 48 -2.35 2.59 -8.66
N THR A 49 -2.23 1.43 -8.02
CA THR A 49 -0.95 0.70 -7.88
C THR A 49 -0.34 0.33 -9.25
N ARG A 50 -1.16 -0.02 -10.25
CA ARG A 50 -0.68 -0.20 -11.64
C ARG A 50 -0.09 1.08 -12.22
N ASN A 51 -0.69 2.22 -11.91
CA ASN A 51 -0.18 3.52 -12.31
C ASN A 51 1.10 3.90 -11.53
N HIS A 52 1.19 3.55 -10.26
CA HIS A 52 2.37 3.76 -9.43
C HIS A 52 3.57 2.93 -9.91
N GLU A 53 3.38 1.65 -10.28
CA GLU A 53 4.42 0.84 -10.93
C GLU A 53 4.99 1.57 -12.16
N ARG A 54 4.11 2.09 -13.03
CA ARG A 54 4.52 2.87 -14.21
C ARG A 54 5.34 4.10 -13.81
N ILE A 55 4.94 4.81 -12.75
CA ILE A 55 5.66 5.99 -12.26
C ILE A 55 7.05 5.61 -11.76
N VAL A 56 7.19 4.53 -10.99
CA VAL A 56 8.51 4.05 -10.52
C VAL A 56 9.39 3.64 -11.70
N LEU A 57 8.84 2.95 -12.72
CA LEU A 57 9.57 2.63 -13.95
C LEU A 57 10.07 3.87 -14.69
N GLU A 58 9.27 4.94 -14.75
CA GLU A 58 9.69 6.22 -15.35
C GLU A 58 10.79 6.92 -14.54
N VAL A 59 10.75 6.81 -13.20
CA VAL A 59 11.84 7.29 -12.34
C VAL A 59 13.11 6.51 -12.63
N MET A 60 13.03 5.18 -12.72
CA MET A 60 14.17 4.32 -12.98
C MET A 60 14.81 4.58 -14.34
N ASP A 61 14.02 4.75 -15.39
CA ASP A 61 14.50 5.09 -16.75
C ASP A 61 15.29 6.41 -16.74
N LYS A 62 14.73 7.47 -16.13
CA LYS A 62 15.41 8.78 -16.01
C LYS A 62 16.72 8.71 -15.23
N LEU A 63 16.81 7.80 -14.26
CA LEU A 63 18.01 7.61 -13.45
C LEU A 63 18.97 6.57 -14.03
N GLY A 64 18.63 5.95 -15.17
CA GLY A 64 19.44 4.93 -15.82
C GLY A 64 19.57 3.63 -15.02
N LEU A 65 18.54 3.27 -14.25
CA LEU A 65 18.45 2.02 -13.49
C LEU A 65 17.80 0.93 -14.34
N ASP A 66 18.30 -0.30 -14.21
CA ASP A 66 17.78 -1.46 -14.95
C ASP A 66 16.64 -2.12 -14.15
N PRO A 67 15.36 -1.98 -14.55
CA PRO A 67 14.22 -2.48 -13.78
C PRO A 67 14.18 -4.01 -13.63
N ASP A 68 15.02 -4.75 -14.37
CA ASP A 68 15.12 -6.20 -14.28
C ASP A 68 16.28 -6.67 -13.38
N LEU A 69 17.04 -5.74 -12.79
CA LEU A 69 18.11 -6.09 -11.86
C LEU A 69 17.54 -6.60 -10.53
N ASP A 70 17.89 -7.84 -10.19
CA ASP A 70 17.66 -8.38 -8.85
C ASP A 70 18.76 -7.96 -7.88
N THR A 71 18.34 -7.33 -6.78
CA THR A 71 19.20 -7.05 -5.63
C THR A 71 18.78 -7.92 -4.43
N PRO A 72 19.68 -8.16 -3.45
CA PRO A 72 19.31 -8.95 -2.28
C PRO A 72 18.11 -8.40 -1.52
N GLY A 73 17.97 -7.08 -1.36
CA GLY A 73 16.83 -6.51 -0.66
C GLY A 73 15.54 -6.59 -1.49
N ARG A 74 15.61 -6.34 -2.80
CA ARG A 74 14.49 -6.57 -3.73
C ARG A 74 13.95 -8.00 -3.65
N LEU A 75 14.83 -9.00 -3.65
CA LEU A 75 14.43 -10.41 -3.55
C LEU A 75 13.70 -10.72 -2.23
N ILE A 76 14.07 -10.05 -1.14
CA ILE A 76 13.34 -10.20 0.14
C ILE A 76 11.98 -9.53 0.07
N VAL A 77 11.85 -8.36 -0.54
CA VAL A 77 10.55 -7.69 -0.74
C VAL A 77 9.62 -8.58 -1.57
N ARG A 78 10.12 -9.16 -2.68
CA ARG A 78 9.39 -10.13 -3.49
C ARG A 78 8.88 -11.30 -2.66
N HIS A 79 9.76 -11.93 -1.89
CA HIS A 79 9.39 -13.08 -1.07
C HIS A 79 8.31 -12.75 -0.03
N ILE A 80 8.36 -11.56 0.58
CA ILE A 80 7.32 -11.11 1.51
C ILE A 80 5.99 -10.94 0.77
N GLY A 81 5.98 -10.25 -0.38
CA GLY A 81 4.78 -10.07 -1.20
C GLY A 81 4.16 -11.41 -1.64
N GLU A 82 4.97 -12.33 -2.14
CA GLU A 82 4.54 -13.70 -2.50
C GLU A 82 3.92 -14.44 -1.31
N SER A 83 4.46 -14.25 -0.09
CA SER A 83 3.94 -14.88 1.12
C SER A 83 2.58 -14.30 1.54
N LEU A 84 2.35 -13.00 1.33
CA LEU A 84 1.06 -12.35 1.57
C LEU A 84 -0.01 -12.89 0.61
N VAL A 85 0.35 -13.05 -0.67
CA VAL A 85 -0.51 -13.66 -1.68
C VAL A 85 -0.86 -15.10 -1.32
N GLU A 86 0.14 -15.92 -0.97
CA GLU A 86 -0.08 -17.31 -0.54
C GLU A 86 -1.00 -17.40 0.68
N ALA A 87 -0.86 -16.49 1.66
CA ALA A 87 -1.73 -16.47 2.83
C ALA A 87 -3.21 -16.24 2.46
N MET A 88 -3.48 -15.34 1.52
CA MET A 88 -4.82 -15.08 1.01
C MET A 88 -5.38 -16.27 0.21
N GLU A 89 -4.58 -16.88 -0.65
CA GLU A 89 -4.98 -18.06 -1.42
C GLU A 89 -5.37 -19.23 -0.50
N VAL A 90 -4.54 -19.53 0.50
CA VAL A 90 -4.84 -20.58 1.50
C VAL A 90 -6.12 -20.25 2.27
N ALA A 91 -6.30 -18.99 2.69
CA ALA A 91 -7.51 -18.59 3.41
C ALA A 91 -8.77 -18.68 2.51
N HIS A 92 -8.65 -18.33 1.23
CA HIS A 92 -9.74 -18.44 0.26
C HIS A 92 -10.19 -19.89 0.05
N GLU A 93 -9.24 -20.84 0.05
CA GLU A 93 -9.53 -22.26 -0.14
C GLU A 93 -10.09 -22.93 1.12
N ASP A 94 -9.49 -22.64 2.29
CA ASP A 94 -9.69 -23.44 3.50
C ASP A 94 -10.55 -22.76 4.58
N ALA A 95 -10.81 -21.45 4.50
CA ALA A 95 -11.53 -20.69 5.52
C ALA A 95 -12.95 -20.27 5.08
N PRO A 96 -13.86 -19.95 6.04
CA PRO A 96 -15.11 -19.28 5.71
C PRO A 96 -14.85 -17.93 5.00
N PRO A 97 -15.74 -17.48 4.09
CA PRO A 97 -15.53 -16.26 3.31
C PRO A 97 -15.17 -15.02 4.12
N ASP A 98 -15.84 -14.79 5.26
CA ASP A 98 -15.58 -13.62 6.12
C ASP A 98 -14.17 -13.68 6.75
N ALA A 99 -13.67 -14.88 7.02
CA ALA A 99 -12.30 -15.07 7.54
C ALA A 99 -11.25 -14.90 6.44
N ALA A 100 -11.54 -15.35 5.21
CA ALA A 100 -10.67 -15.09 4.06
C ALA A 100 -10.55 -13.59 3.77
N GLN A 101 -11.65 -12.85 3.85
CA GLN A 101 -11.63 -11.39 3.72
C GLN A 101 -10.79 -10.72 4.81
N LEU A 102 -10.82 -11.21 6.06
CA LEU A 102 -9.97 -10.69 7.13
C LEU A 102 -8.48 -10.88 6.82
N VAL A 103 -8.08 -12.10 6.41
CA VAL A 103 -6.69 -12.37 6.02
C VAL A 103 -6.26 -11.49 4.85
N ALA A 104 -7.14 -11.28 3.87
CA ALA A 104 -6.86 -10.36 2.78
C ALA A 104 -6.66 -8.93 3.26
N CYS A 105 -7.52 -8.45 4.16
CA CYS A 105 -7.40 -7.09 4.69
C CYS A 105 -6.12 -6.90 5.53
N GLU A 106 -5.72 -7.89 6.33
CA GLU A 106 -4.42 -7.89 7.02
C GLU A 106 -3.24 -7.86 6.04
N SER A 107 -3.30 -8.69 5.01
CA SER A 107 -2.25 -8.79 3.99
C SER A 107 -2.08 -7.49 3.21
N VAL A 108 -3.19 -6.82 2.85
CA VAL A 108 -3.16 -5.50 2.22
C VAL A 108 -2.53 -4.47 3.17
N VAL A 109 -2.91 -4.43 4.46
CA VAL A 109 -2.27 -3.50 5.43
C VAL A 109 -0.76 -3.70 5.53
N GLU A 110 -0.29 -4.95 5.52
CA GLU A 110 1.15 -5.24 5.56
C GLU A 110 1.89 -4.77 4.29
N ALA A 111 1.29 -4.95 3.12
CA ALA A 111 1.81 -4.44 1.85
C ALA A 111 1.85 -2.90 1.83
N GLU A 112 0.73 -2.25 2.16
CA GLU A 112 0.62 -0.78 2.18
C GLU A 112 1.56 -0.13 3.20
N THR A 113 1.79 -0.79 4.34
CA THR A 113 2.76 -0.29 5.33
C THR A 113 4.18 -0.24 4.75
N LYS A 114 4.54 -1.22 3.91
CA LYS A 114 5.84 -1.26 3.26
C LYS A 114 5.93 -0.23 2.15
N ASP A 115 4.85 0.02 1.41
CA ASP A 115 4.84 0.94 0.29
C ASP A 115 4.84 2.40 0.69
N HIS A 116 3.97 2.75 1.64
CA HIS A 116 3.96 4.07 2.27
C HIS A 116 5.35 4.47 2.79
N LEU A 117 6.07 3.55 3.43
CA LEU A 117 7.46 3.77 3.86
C LEU A 117 8.42 4.05 2.68
N ASN A 118 8.25 3.38 1.54
CA ASN A 118 9.07 3.66 0.36
C ASN A 118 8.86 5.10 -0.10
N TRP A 119 7.59 5.52 -0.25
CA TRP A 119 7.23 6.84 -0.75
C TRP A 119 7.63 7.96 0.21
N GLU A 120 7.47 7.78 1.52
CA GLU A 120 8.00 8.71 2.54
C GLU A 120 9.53 8.88 2.41
N LEU A 121 10.27 7.77 2.21
CA LEU A 121 11.72 7.82 2.06
C LEU A 121 12.15 8.46 0.73
N ILE A 122 11.41 8.21 -0.35
CA ILE A 122 11.63 8.84 -1.66
C ILE A 122 11.47 10.36 -1.52
N HIS A 123 10.45 10.84 -0.81
CA HIS A 123 10.27 12.26 -0.53
C HIS A 123 11.42 12.85 0.31
N GLU A 124 11.82 12.16 1.39
CA GLU A 124 12.95 12.58 2.23
C GLU A 124 14.26 12.71 1.43
N ILE A 125 14.46 11.85 0.42
CA ILE A 125 15.57 11.95 -0.52
C ILE A 125 15.37 13.14 -1.45
N ALA A 126 14.18 13.30 -2.05
CA ALA A 126 13.87 14.39 -2.97
C ALA A 126 14.10 15.77 -2.34
N GLU A 127 13.74 15.94 -1.06
CA GLU A 127 13.92 17.19 -0.33
C GLU A 127 15.39 17.57 -0.12
N LYS A 128 16.25 16.56 0.02
CA LYS A 128 17.70 16.75 0.26
C LYS A 128 18.52 16.71 -1.02
N ALA A 129 17.98 16.13 -2.08
CA ALA A 129 18.61 16.03 -3.39
C ALA A 129 18.67 17.39 -4.10
N LYS A 130 19.41 17.43 -5.21
CA LYS A 130 19.53 18.61 -6.08
C LYS A 130 19.50 18.19 -7.54
N GLY A 131 19.20 19.14 -8.42
CA GLY A 131 19.20 18.92 -9.87
C GLY A 131 18.18 17.87 -10.31
N GLU A 132 18.58 17.07 -11.28
CA GLU A 132 17.73 16.07 -11.94
C GLU A 132 17.15 15.02 -10.98
N LEU A 133 17.94 14.56 -9.99
CA LEU A 133 17.46 13.61 -8.98
C LEU A 133 16.29 14.19 -8.17
N LYS A 134 16.41 15.45 -7.69
CA LYS A 134 15.33 16.11 -6.95
C LYS A 134 14.07 16.24 -7.82
N GLN A 135 14.25 16.72 -9.06
CA GLN A 135 13.13 16.95 -9.97
C GLN A 135 12.39 15.65 -10.32
N THR A 136 13.15 14.58 -10.55
CA THR A 136 12.60 13.26 -10.90
C THR A 136 11.82 12.65 -9.75
N LEU A 137 12.40 12.61 -8.54
CA LEU A 137 11.75 12.01 -7.38
C LEU A 137 10.55 12.84 -6.89
N MET A 138 10.68 14.17 -6.85
CA MET A 138 9.58 15.03 -6.40
C MET A 138 8.38 14.96 -7.36
N ALA A 139 8.61 14.94 -8.67
CA ALA A 139 7.53 14.83 -9.64
C ALA A 139 6.81 13.47 -9.59
N ALA A 140 7.50 12.40 -9.19
CA ALA A 140 6.88 11.10 -8.95
C ALA A 140 6.07 11.12 -7.65
N TYR A 141 6.67 11.58 -6.55
CA TYR A 141 6.01 11.71 -5.25
C TYR A 141 4.71 12.53 -5.32
N ASP A 142 4.73 13.69 -5.97
CA ASP A 142 3.56 14.58 -6.11
C ASP A 142 2.37 13.91 -6.83
N GLN A 143 2.59 12.83 -7.58
CA GLN A 143 1.54 12.07 -8.27
C GLN A 143 0.96 10.93 -7.42
N VAL A 144 1.66 10.48 -6.39
CA VAL A 144 1.41 9.19 -5.71
C VAL A 144 1.01 9.37 -4.25
N GLU A 145 1.65 10.29 -3.52
CA GLU A 145 1.53 10.39 -2.06
C GLU A 145 0.09 10.47 -1.54
N ASP A 146 -0.74 11.29 -2.18
CA ASP A 146 -2.12 11.48 -1.76
C ASP A 146 -2.93 10.18 -1.86
N GLU A 147 -2.60 9.30 -2.80
CA GLU A 147 -3.24 7.98 -2.99
C GLU A 147 -2.67 6.97 -1.99
N GLU A 148 -1.35 6.93 -1.79
CA GLU A 148 -0.67 6.06 -0.81
C GLU A 148 -1.11 6.31 0.64
N ASP A 149 -1.30 7.57 1.01
CA ASP A 149 -1.83 7.92 2.33
C ASP A 149 -3.26 7.37 2.49
N GLU A 150 -4.10 7.44 1.46
CA GLU A 150 -5.45 6.84 1.48
C GLU A 150 -5.35 5.32 1.62
N HIS A 151 -4.55 4.66 0.79
CA HIS A 151 -4.38 3.20 0.78
C HIS A 151 -4.07 2.66 2.18
N LEU A 152 -3.08 3.26 2.85
CA LEU A 152 -2.67 2.84 4.19
C LEU A 152 -3.75 3.13 5.24
N TYR A 153 -4.27 4.36 5.30
CA TYR A 153 -5.18 4.75 6.39
C TYR A 153 -6.55 4.12 6.25
N HIS A 154 -7.07 3.99 5.03
CA HIS A 154 -8.41 3.47 4.76
C HIS A 154 -8.42 1.96 4.94
N THR A 155 -7.45 1.24 4.37
CA THR A 155 -7.30 -0.22 4.58
C THR A 155 -7.10 -0.55 6.07
N THR A 156 -6.31 0.26 6.80
CA THR A 156 -6.18 0.09 8.27
C THR A 156 -7.52 0.29 8.99
N GLY A 157 -8.34 1.23 8.52
CA GLY A 157 -9.72 1.43 8.98
C GLY A 157 -10.58 0.19 8.72
N TRP A 158 -10.57 -0.33 7.49
CA TRP A 158 -11.33 -1.50 7.08
C TRP A 158 -10.96 -2.72 7.91
N CYS A 159 -9.67 -3.03 8.01
CA CYS A 159 -9.17 -4.18 8.76
C CYS A 159 -9.65 -4.16 10.21
N ARG A 160 -9.58 -2.97 10.85
CA ARG A 160 -10.11 -2.77 12.20
C ARG A 160 -11.59 -3.08 12.31
N GLU A 161 -12.42 -2.52 11.43
CA GLU A 161 -13.87 -2.63 11.53
C GLU A 161 -14.37 -4.04 11.18
N LEU A 162 -13.73 -4.72 10.22
CA LEU A 162 -14.00 -6.12 9.91
C LEU A 162 -13.66 -7.03 11.11
N TRP A 163 -12.53 -6.80 11.79
CA TRP A 163 -12.22 -7.54 13.01
C TRP A 163 -13.23 -7.29 14.13
N ILE A 164 -13.66 -6.04 14.31
CA ILE A 164 -14.71 -5.70 15.28
C ILE A 164 -16.00 -6.46 14.97
N GLU A 165 -16.41 -6.50 13.70
CA GLU A 165 -17.58 -7.26 13.25
C GLU A 165 -17.42 -8.76 13.56
N SER A 166 -16.28 -9.35 13.20
CA SER A 166 -15.99 -10.77 13.44
C SER A 166 -15.96 -11.14 14.93
N LEU A 167 -15.65 -10.19 15.82
CA LEU A 167 -15.69 -10.36 17.27
C LEU A 167 -17.12 -10.20 17.86
N GLY A 168 -18.14 -9.98 17.02
CA GLY A 168 -19.52 -9.78 17.44
C GLY A 168 -19.78 -8.41 18.08
N MET A 169 -18.89 -7.45 17.85
CA MET A 169 -19.03 -6.08 18.33
C MET A 169 -19.64 -5.18 17.24
N PRO A 170 -20.31 -4.06 17.60
CA PRO A 170 -20.83 -3.13 16.61
C PRO A 170 -19.71 -2.47 15.79
N ALA A 171 -19.64 -2.79 14.50
CA ALA A 171 -18.71 -2.23 13.52
C ALA A 171 -19.29 -1.01 12.80
N VAL A 172 -18.42 -0.16 12.25
CA VAL A 172 -18.79 0.97 11.37
C VAL A 172 -18.16 0.70 10.01
N LEU A 173 -18.94 0.21 9.06
CA LEU A 173 -18.50 -0.13 7.70
C LEU A 173 -19.32 0.69 6.67
N PRO A 174 -18.69 1.38 5.71
CA PRO A 174 -17.25 1.64 5.57
C PRO A 174 -16.64 2.35 6.80
N PRO A 175 -15.31 2.23 7.01
CA PRO A 175 -14.64 2.89 8.12
C PRO A 175 -14.71 4.42 7.97
N PRO A 176 -14.66 5.17 9.09
CA PRO A 176 -14.70 6.63 9.04
C PRO A 176 -13.49 7.25 8.33
N GLU A 177 -12.38 6.53 8.19
CA GLU A 177 -11.21 6.95 7.41
C GLU A 177 -11.53 7.08 5.91
N GLU A 178 -12.18 6.06 5.34
CA GLU A 178 -12.67 6.04 3.94
C GLU A 178 -13.72 7.13 3.71
N GLU A 179 -14.79 7.17 4.52
CA GLU A 179 -15.86 8.15 4.32
C GLU A 179 -15.45 9.62 4.50
N GLN A 180 -14.29 9.87 5.11
CA GLN A 180 -13.74 11.22 5.29
C GLN A 180 -12.57 11.52 4.36
N GLU A 181 -12.24 10.61 3.43
CA GLU A 181 -11.14 10.74 2.48
C GLU A 181 -9.84 11.16 3.20
N VAL A 182 -9.48 10.40 4.23
CA VAL A 182 -8.37 10.75 5.11
C VAL A 182 -7.03 10.52 4.42
N LYS A 183 -6.20 11.57 4.40
CA LYS A 183 -4.83 11.55 3.83
C LYS A 183 -3.72 11.90 4.82
N THR A 184 -3.96 11.78 6.12
CA THR A 184 -2.91 12.12 7.10
C THR A 184 -3.04 11.27 8.36
N ALA A 185 -1.91 10.97 9.00
CA ALA A 185 -1.90 10.25 10.28
C ALA A 185 -2.75 10.92 11.37
N ILE A 186 -2.73 12.27 11.43
CA ILE A 186 -3.57 13.02 12.38
C ILE A 186 -5.05 12.93 12.00
N GLY A 187 -5.37 12.97 10.71
CA GLY A 187 -6.71 12.75 10.17
C GLY A 187 -7.23 11.36 10.54
N ALA A 188 -6.42 10.31 10.32
CA ALA A 188 -6.77 8.93 10.62
C ALA A 188 -7.02 8.75 12.12
N ALA A 189 -6.16 9.30 12.97
CA ALA A 189 -6.36 9.29 14.42
C ALA A 189 -7.66 10.00 14.84
N ARG A 190 -8.04 11.11 14.19
CA ARG A 190 -9.30 11.82 14.45
C ARG A 190 -10.51 11.03 13.97
N ALA A 191 -10.46 10.45 12.77
CA ALA A 191 -11.51 9.61 12.20
C ALA A 191 -11.77 8.38 13.08
N LYS A 192 -10.71 7.65 13.45
CA LYS A 192 -10.77 6.53 14.40
C LYS A 192 -11.41 6.91 15.73
N LYS A 193 -11.12 8.10 16.26
CA LYS A 193 -11.75 8.60 17.49
C LYS A 193 -13.22 8.97 17.29
N ALA A 194 -13.57 9.54 16.14
CA ALA A 194 -14.94 9.92 15.80
C ALA A 194 -15.85 8.70 15.58
N ARG A 195 -15.29 7.53 15.30
CA ARG A 195 -16.00 6.24 15.20
C ARG A 195 -17.07 6.03 16.28
N THR A 196 -16.80 6.36 17.54
CA THR A 196 -17.78 6.16 18.64
C THR A 196 -19.05 6.99 18.51
N GLN A 197 -19.03 8.04 17.69
CA GLN A 197 -20.20 8.88 17.40
C GLN A 197 -21.09 8.29 16.31
N ARG A 198 -20.61 7.24 15.63
CA ARG A 198 -21.29 6.54 14.52
C ARG A 198 -21.86 5.17 14.94
N LEU A 199 -21.70 4.80 16.22
CA LEU A 199 -22.32 3.62 16.86
C LEU A 199 -23.70 3.96 17.42
#